data_AF-A0A2W6DGS7-F1
#
_entry.id   AF-A0A2W6DGS7-F1
#
_cell.length_a   1.000
_cell.length_b   1.000
_cell.length_c   1.000
_cell.angle_alpha   90.00
_cell.angle_beta   90.00
_cell.angle_gamma   90.00
#
_symmetry.space_group_name_H-M   'P 1'
#
loop_
_entity.id
_entity.type
_entity.pdbx_description
1 polymer ?
#
loop_
_entity_poly.entity_id
_entity_poly.type
_entity_poly.pdbx_seq_one_letter_code
_entity_poly.pdbx_strand_id
1 'polypeptide(L)'
;MLPIAQRIAVALTLVAVVALAGGCGSLGRSLSHRELVVIFVTDHTAADVARVRTACDGVAGAKALPAGPDNAVDRRYPLRFDITGLDLKRRSTLVGCLSGDPAVRGYTDSESTSGS
;
A
#
# COMPACT_ATOMS: atom_id res chain seq x y z
N MET A 1 -44.24 60.42 -6.15
CA MET A 1 -45.28 59.56 -5.54
C MET A 1 -44.97 58.11 -5.89
N LEU A 2 -44.72 57.28 -4.86
CA LEU A 2 -44.66 55.80 -4.78
C LEU A 2 -43.64 55.01 -5.66
N PRO A 3 -43.13 53.84 -5.21
CA PRO A 3 -43.03 53.32 -3.85
C PRO A 3 -41.65 52.71 -3.46
N ILE A 4 -41.50 52.61 -2.15
CA ILE A 4 -40.51 51.91 -1.34
C ILE A 4 -40.77 50.40 -1.40
N ALA A 5 -39.73 49.61 -1.06
CA ALA A 5 -39.75 48.20 -0.64
C ALA A 5 -39.41 47.20 -1.78
N GLN A 6 -38.53 46.22 -1.60
CA GLN A 6 -37.84 45.74 -0.42
C GLN A 6 -36.84 44.65 -0.85
N ARG A 7 -35.81 44.48 -0.03
CA ARG A 7 -35.14 43.21 0.33
C ARG A 7 -34.04 42.65 -0.59
N ILE A 8 -32.83 42.58 0.02
CA ILE A 8 -32.01 41.34 0.21
C ILE A 8 -31.47 40.73 -1.10
N ALA A 9 -30.21 40.39 -1.32
CA ALA A 9 -29.00 40.32 -0.52
C ALA A 9 -27.86 39.99 -1.50
N VAL A 10 -26.64 40.36 -1.12
CA VAL A 10 -25.41 39.60 -1.31
C VAL A 10 -25.27 38.91 -2.68
N ALA A 11 -24.84 39.68 -3.69
CA ALA A 11 -24.22 39.09 -4.87
C ALA A 11 -22.74 38.85 -4.56
N LEU A 12 -22.44 37.64 -4.10
CA LEU A 12 -21.11 37.04 -4.09
C LEU A 12 -20.45 37.21 -5.47
N THR A 13 -19.30 37.88 -5.52
CA THR A 13 -18.32 37.69 -6.59
C THR A 13 -16.97 37.35 -5.99
N LEU A 14 -16.93 36.16 -5.38
CA LEU A 14 -15.69 35.52 -4.94
C LEU A 14 -14.96 34.96 -6.18
N VAL A 15 -14.02 35.74 -6.65
CA VAL A 15 -12.71 35.37 -7.22
C VAL A 15 -12.60 33.93 -7.74
N ALA A 16 -12.78 33.74 -9.04
CA ALA A 16 -12.31 32.54 -9.73
C ALA A 16 -10.82 32.74 -10.07
N VAL A 17 -9.92 32.31 -9.17
CA VAL A 17 -8.49 32.21 -9.47
C VAL A 17 -8.27 31.04 -10.43
N VAL A 18 -7.67 31.35 -11.56
CA VAL A 18 -7.33 30.44 -12.65
C VAL A 18 -6.15 29.54 -12.26
N ALA A 19 -6.32 28.25 -12.56
CA ALA A 19 -5.33 27.22 -12.91
C ALA A 19 -4.03 27.10 -12.09
N LEU A 20 -3.89 25.95 -11.42
CA LEU A 20 -2.62 25.24 -11.39
C LEU A 20 -2.79 23.89 -12.10
N ALA A 21 -2.14 23.80 -13.25
CA ALA A 21 -1.88 22.57 -13.97
C ALA A 21 -1.07 21.61 -13.08
N GLY A 22 -1.36 20.31 -13.19
CA GLY A 22 -0.47 19.26 -12.71
C GLY A 22 -0.53 19.00 -11.20
N GLY A 23 -1.60 18.35 -10.74
CA GLY A 23 -1.67 17.90 -9.37
C GLY A 23 -3.00 17.28 -9.01
N CYS A 24 -3.30 16.10 -9.55
CA CYS A 24 -4.16 15.15 -8.82
C CYS A 24 -3.39 14.65 -7.59
N GLY A 25 -3.04 15.55 -6.69
CA GLY A 25 -2.79 15.24 -5.30
C GLY A 25 -4.14 14.94 -4.68
N SER A 26 -4.68 13.77 -4.99
CA SER A 26 -5.82 13.21 -4.30
C SER A 26 -5.52 13.29 -2.81
N LEU A 27 -6.20 14.19 -2.11
CA LEU A 27 -6.35 14.24 -0.66
C LEU A 27 -7.18 13.03 -0.17
N GLY A 28 -6.86 11.86 -0.70
CA GLY A 28 -7.27 10.56 -0.28
C GLY A 28 -6.00 9.75 -0.21
N ARG A 29 -5.34 9.77 0.96
CA ARG A 29 -4.62 8.58 1.39
C ARG A 29 -5.65 7.46 1.34
N SER A 30 -5.76 6.78 0.21
CA SER A 30 -6.25 5.42 0.22
C SER A 30 -5.33 4.74 1.20
N LEU A 31 -5.84 4.41 2.39
CA LEU A 31 -5.16 3.56 3.37
C LEU A 31 -5.12 2.14 2.81
N SER A 32 -4.83 2.00 1.51
CA SER A 32 -4.67 0.74 0.82
C SER A 32 -3.50 0.06 1.50
N HIS A 33 -3.81 -0.99 2.23
CA HIS A 33 -2.78 -1.82 2.81
C HIS A 33 -2.04 -2.48 1.64
N ARG A 34 -0.72 -2.26 1.59
CA ARG A 34 0.13 -2.83 0.54
C ARG A 34 1.00 -3.90 1.13
N GLU A 35 0.98 -5.05 0.49
CA GLU A 35 1.68 -6.22 0.93
C GLU A 35 2.51 -6.77 -0.22
N LEU A 36 3.70 -7.27 0.11
CA LEU A 36 4.55 -7.98 -0.81
C LEU A 36 4.48 -9.46 -0.47
N VAL A 37 3.85 -10.22 -1.35
CA VAL A 37 3.60 -11.65 -1.19
C VAL A 37 4.80 -12.41 -1.76
N VAL A 38 5.45 -13.23 -0.94
CA VAL A 38 6.61 -14.01 -1.38
C VAL A 38 6.14 -15.31 -2.02
N ILE A 39 6.70 -15.60 -3.18
CA ILE A 39 6.42 -16.81 -3.94
C ILE A 39 7.64 -17.72 -3.81
N PHE A 40 7.49 -18.80 -3.07
CA PHE A 40 8.54 -19.81 -2.93
C PHE A 40 8.54 -20.80 -4.10
N VAL A 41 9.63 -21.55 -4.24
CA VAL A 41 9.70 -22.74 -5.10
C VAL A 41 8.72 -23.82 -4.63
N THR A 42 8.31 -24.75 -5.50
CA THR A 42 7.23 -25.72 -5.20
C THR A 42 7.52 -26.69 -4.05
N ASP A 43 8.80 -26.99 -3.80
CA ASP A 43 9.31 -27.94 -2.83
C ASP A 43 9.88 -27.28 -1.56
N HIS A 44 9.62 -25.98 -1.36
CA HIS A 44 10.05 -25.26 -0.17
C HIS A 44 9.49 -25.89 1.11
N THR A 45 10.28 -25.82 2.17
CA THR A 45 9.92 -26.30 3.51
C THR A 45 9.49 -25.15 4.42
N ALA A 46 8.83 -25.47 5.54
CA ALA A 46 8.54 -24.47 6.57
C ALA A 46 9.82 -23.81 7.14
N ALA A 47 10.95 -24.54 7.14
CA ALA A 47 12.23 -24.00 7.55
C ALA A 47 12.76 -22.95 6.57
N ASP A 48 12.51 -23.11 5.26
CA ASP A 48 12.85 -22.11 4.24
C ASP A 48 12.06 -20.81 4.44
N VAL A 49 10.75 -20.93 4.69
CA VAL A 49 9.90 -19.78 4.98
C VAL A 49 10.38 -19.05 6.23
N ALA A 50 10.67 -19.78 7.30
CA ALA A 50 11.17 -19.21 8.55
C ALA A 50 12.52 -18.52 8.36
N ARG A 51 13.44 -19.13 7.60
CA ARG A 51 14.74 -18.53 7.27
C ARG A 51 14.57 -17.21 6.51
N VAL A 52 13.78 -17.19 5.44
CA VAL A 52 13.53 -15.97 4.65
C VAL A 52 12.85 -14.90 5.50
N ARG A 53 11.88 -15.28 6.34
CA ARG A 53 11.24 -14.38 7.30
C ARG A 53 12.30 -13.77 8.23
N THR A 54 13.10 -14.58 8.90
CA THR A 54 14.13 -14.09 9.84
C THR A 54 15.20 -13.24 9.15
N ALA A 55 15.57 -13.57 7.91
CA ALA A 55 16.59 -12.84 7.16
C ALA A 55 16.11 -11.48 6.65
N CYS A 56 14.86 -11.39 6.19
CA CYS A 56 14.33 -10.21 5.52
C CYS A 56 13.32 -9.40 6.36
N ASP A 57 12.92 -9.87 7.54
CA ASP A 57 12.11 -9.08 8.47
C ASP A 57 12.85 -7.83 8.96
N GLY A 58 12.13 -6.70 8.98
CA GLY A 58 12.68 -5.40 9.31
C GLY A 58 13.54 -4.76 8.23
N VAL A 59 13.90 -5.49 7.16
CA VAL A 59 14.74 -4.95 6.08
C VAL A 59 14.04 -3.76 5.44
N ALA A 60 14.74 -2.62 5.46
CA ALA A 60 14.25 -1.35 4.93
C ALA A 60 12.90 -0.90 5.51
N GLY A 61 12.53 -1.37 6.70
CA GLY A 61 11.27 -1.05 7.37
C GLY A 61 10.08 -1.91 6.96
N ALA A 62 10.28 -2.91 6.09
CA ALA A 62 9.25 -3.92 5.80
C ALA A 62 9.08 -4.85 7.00
N LYS A 63 7.83 -5.23 7.31
CA LYS A 63 7.53 -6.14 8.42
C LYS A 63 6.91 -7.42 7.90
N ALA A 64 7.44 -8.56 8.31
CA ALA A 64 6.82 -9.83 8.01
C ALA A 64 5.46 -9.92 8.72
N LEU A 65 4.41 -10.16 7.95
CA LEU A 65 3.09 -10.38 8.49
C LEU A 65 3.04 -11.77 9.17
N PRO A 66 2.27 -11.90 10.27
CA PRO A 66 2.03 -13.18 10.89
C PRO A 66 1.33 -14.12 9.88
N ALA A 67 1.60 -15.42 10.00
CA ALA A 67 0.78 -16.39 9.29
C ALA A 67 -0.65 -16.30 9.85
N GLY A 68 -1.62 -15.99 8.99
CA GLY A 68 -3.02 -15.93 9.38
C GLY A 68 -3.53 -17.31 9.81
N PRO A 69 -4.52 -17.37 10.73
CA PRO A 69 -5.16 -18.61 11.07
C PRO A 69 -6.02 -19.09 9.89
N ASP A 70 -5.61 -20.18 9.26
CA ASP A 70 -6.44 -21.08 8.44
C ASP A 70 -7.05 -20.61 7.11
N ASN A 71 -6.77 -19.42 6.60
CA ASN A 71 -7.18 -19.07 5.24
C ASN A 71 -6.30 -19.80 4.19
N ALA A 72 -6.95 -20.39 3.18
CA ALA A 72 -6.28 -21.11 2.09
C ALA A 72 -5.27 -20.22 1.32
N VAL A 73 -5.49 -18.90 1.31
CA VAL A 73 -4.60 -17.91 0.68
C VAL A 73 -3.29 -17.78 1.45
N ASP A 74 -3.30 -17.67 2.78
CA ASP A 74 -2.04 -17.58 3.55
C ASP A 74 -1.32 -18.93 3.60
N ARG A 75 -2.03 -20.06 3.49
CA ARG A 75 -1.38 -21.37 3.29
C ARG A 75 -0.66 -21.47 1.94
N ARG A 76 -1.20 -20.83 0.89
CA ARG A 76 -0.57 -20.77 -0.43
C ARG A 76 0.59 -19.78 -0.49
N TYR A 77 0.53 -18.73 0.33
CA TYR A 77 1.54 -17.69 0.42
C TYR A 77 1.98 -17.50 1.87
N PRO A 78 2.86 -18.38 2.38
CA PRO A 78 3.16 -18.48 3.81
C PRO A 78 3.97 -17.29 4.36
N LEU A 79 4.48 -16.41 3.48
CA LEU A 79 5.19 -15.20 3.87
C LEU A 79 4.71 -14.00 3.05
N ARG A 80 4.35 -12.95 3.78
CA ARG A 80 3.94 -11.66 3.25
C ARG A 80 4.67 -10.59 4.05
N PHE A 81 5.01 -9.49 3.41
CA PHE A 81 5.59 -8.31 4.07
C PHE A 81 4.64 -7.13 3.93
N ASP A 82 4.38 -6.44 5.03
CA ASP A 82 3.79 -5.11 4.98
C ASP A 82 4.80 -4.14 4.37
N ILE A 83 4.42 -3.57 3.22
CA ILE A 83 5.20 -2.57 2.50
C ILE A 83 4.44 -1.24 2.42
N THR A 84 3.42 -1.07 3.26
CA THR A 84 2.61 0.15 3.31
C THR A 84 3.49 1.35 3.64
N GLY A 85 3.52 2.33 2.73
CA GLY A 85 4.33 3.54 2.88
C GLY A 85 5.83 3.36 2.63
N LEU A 86 6.29 2.20 2.15
CA LEU A 86 7.67 2.05 1.69
C LEU A 86 7.87 2.73 0.33
N ASP A 87 8.93 3.53 0.23
CA ASP A 87 9.38 4.09 -1.04
C ASP A 87 10.04 3.02 -1.94
N LEU A 88 10.31 3.39 -3.20
CA LEU A 88 10.89 2.48 -4.19
C LEU A 88 12.28 1.95 -3.78
N LYS A 89 13.10 2.75 -3.10
CA LYS A 89 14.46 2.36 -2.68
C LYS A 89 14.40 1.33 -1.56
N ARG A 90 13.52 1.53 -0.59
CA ARG A 90 13.30 0.58 0.50
C ARG A 90 12.73 -0.74 -0.01
N ARG A 91 11.76 -0.66 -0.93
CA ARG A 91 11.23 -1.82 -1.64
C ARG A 91 12.32 -2.58 -2.39
N SER A 92 13.22 -1.91 -3.12
CA SER A 92 14.29 -2.60 -3.85
C SER A 92 15.29 -3.28 -2.92
N THR A 93 15.54 -2.72 -1.73
CA THR A 93 16.37 -3.38 -0.70
C THR A 93 15.70 -4.66 -0.18
N LEU A 94 14.39 -4.62 0.11
CA LEU A 94 13.64 -5.82 0.51
C LEU A 94 13.69 -6.89 -0.60
N VAL A 95 13.41 -6.48 -1.84
CA VAL A 95 13.48 -7.35 -3.02
C VAL A 95 14.88 -7.96 -3.18
N GLY A 96 15.94 -7.18 -2.93
CA GLY A 96 17.30 -7.67 -2.96
C GLY A 96 17.57 -8.75 -1.90
N CYS A 97 17.03 -8.57 -0.69
CA CYS A 97 17.10 -9.61 0.36
C CYS A 97 16.38 -10.90 -0.08
N LEU A 98 15.14 -10.76 -0.58
CA LEU A 98 14.33 -11.90 -1.00
C LEU A 98 14.95 -12.66 -2.17
N SER A 99 15.45 -11.95 -3.18
CA SER A 99 16.05 -12.55 -4.38
C SER A 99 17.38 -13.25 -4.10
N GLY A 100 17.97 -13.03 -2.91
CA GLY A 100 19.20 -13.68 -2.49
C GLY A 100 19.00 -15.08 -1.90
N ASP A 101 17.76 -15.46 -1.52
CA ASP A 101 17.48 -16.78 -0.97
C ASP A 101 17.03 -17.75 -2.07
N PRO A 102 17.66 -18.94 -2.20
CA PRO A 102 17.36 -19.88 -3.28
C PRO A 102 15.94 -20.49 -3.19
N ALA A 103 15.29 -20.43 -2.03
CA ALA A 103 13.92 -20.92 -1.88
C ALA A 103 12.88 -19.92 -2.43
N VAL A 104 13.28 -18.68 -2.73
CA VAL A 104 12.40 -17.65 -3.28
C VAL A 104 12.43 -17.70 -4.80
N ARG A 105 11.27 -17.96 -5.40
CA ARG A 105 11.06 -17.92 -6.86
C ARG A 105 10.73 -16.51 -7.34
N GLY A 106 10.07 -15.72 -6.51
CA GLY A 106 9.68 -14.36 -6.84
C GLY A 106 8.77 -13.74 -5.80
N TYR A 107 8.09 -12.66 -6.18
CA TYR A 107 7.19 -11.92 -5.31
C TYR A 107 6.11 -11.22 -6.14
N THR A 108 4.98 -10.90 -5.52
CA THR A 108 3.94 -10.07 -6.12
C THR A 108 3.48 -9.01 -5.13
N ASP A 109 3.24 -7.80 -5.64
CA ASP A 109 2.59 -6.75 -4.85
C ASP A 109 1.08 -7.07 -4.81
N SER A 110 0.50 -7.06 -3.62
CA SER A 110 -0.94 -7.16 -3.40
C SER A 110 -1.40 -5.87 -2.74
N GLU A 111 -2.43 -5.24 -3.32
CA GLU A 111 -3.07 -4.07 -2.73
C GLU A 111 -4.45 -4.49 -2.22
N SER A 112 -4.65 -4.36 -0.91
CA SER A 112 -5.93 -4.62 -0.26
C SER A 112 -6.61 -3.28 0.00
N THR A 113 -7.57 -2.92 -0.85
CA THR A 113 -8.44 -1.76 -0.60
C THR A 113 -9.55 -2.17 0.36
N SER A 114 -9.42 -1.82 1.64
CA SER A 114 -10.52 -1.94 2.60
C SER A 114 -11.59 -0.90 2.28
N GLY A 115 -12.58 -1.27 1.46
CA GLY A 115 -13.70 -0.41 1.10
C GLY A 115 -14.94 -1.23 0.77
N SER A 116 -15.83 -1.40 1.75
CA SER A 116 -17.27 -1.62 1.59
C SER A 116 -17.97 -1.20 2.87
#